data_AF-A0A2E9NPH9-F1
#
_entry.id   AF-A0A2E9NPH9-F1
#
_cell.length_a   1.000
_cell.length_b   1.000
_cell.length_c   1.000
_cell.angle_alpha   90.00
_cell.angle_beta   90.00
_cell.angle_gamma   90.00
#
_symmetry.space_group_name_H-M   'P 1'
#
loop_
_entity.id
_entity.type
_entity.pdbx_description
1 polymer ?
#
loop_
_entity_poly.entity_id
_entity_poly.type
_entity_poly.pdbx_seq_one_letter_code
_entity_poly.pdbx_strand_id
1 'polypeptide(L)'
;MTTVSKPPRVDRDTLRQAIQGEYEIVAFLDIPIDESRWDAIVEYCSFDWMKANATKSVPLGGAFWDAGAQVFIHKGVNGRWKETLTADESAEYEARAEQELGAECARWIATGEPPA
;
A
#
# COMPACT_ATOMS: atom_id res chain seq x y z
N MET A 1 29.26 -5.93 -5.37
CA MET A 1 28.57 -4.67 -5.02
C MET A 1 27.36 -4.55 -5.94
N THR A 2 26.23 -5.10 -5.52
CA THR A 2 24.98 -4.97 -6.28
C THR A 2 24.34 -3.68 -5.81
N THR A 3 24.21 -2.71 -6.70
CA THR A 3 23.48 -1.47 -6.43
C THR A 3 22.03 -1.82 -6.10
N VAL A 4 21.63 -1.65 -4.85
CA VAL A 4 20.22 -1.70 -4.45
C VAL A 4 19.56 -0.48 -5.06
N SER A 5 18.89 -0.68 -6.19
CA SER A 5 18.06 0.34 -6.81
C SER A 5 16.85 0.54 -5.90
N LYS A 6 16.67 1.78 -5.42
CA LYS A 6 15.54 2.21 -4.60
C LYS A 6 14.22 1.71 -5.22
N PRO A 7 13.34 1.03 -4.47
CA PRO A 7 12.07 0.56 -5.02
C PRO A 7 11.28 1.76 -5.56
N PRO A 8 10.65 1.64 -6.74
CA PRO A 8 9.94 2.74 -7.35
C PRO A 8 8.85 3.23 -6.39
N ARG A 9 8.71 4.56 -6.28
CA ARG A 9 7.52 5.11 -5.64
C ARG A 9 6.32 4.64 -6.43
N VAL A 10 5.20 4.31 -5.76
CA VAL A 10 3.94 4.14 -6.48
C VAL A 10 3.61 5.51 -7.07
N ASP A 11 3.95 5.68 -8.34
CA ASP A 11 3.69 6.91 -9.08
C ASP A 11 2.23 6.93 -9.54
N ARG A 12 1.79 8.10 -10.02
CA ARG A 12 0.41 8.32 -10.49
C ARG A 12 -0.02 7.30 -11.54
N ASP A 13 0.89 6.84 -12.39
CA ASP A 13 0.55 5.93 -13.50
C ASP A 13 0.40 4.49 -13.01
N THR A 14 1.21 4.08 -12.02
CA THR A 14 1.05 2.83 -11.27
C THR A 14 -0.24 2.83 -10.44
N LEU A 15 -0.56 3.96 -9.80
CA LEU A 15 -1.84 4.18 -9.13
C LEU A 15 -3.00 4.06 -10.13
N ARG A 16 -2.92 4.68 -11.30
CA ARG A 16 -3.96 4.55 -12.35
C ARG A 16 -4.20 3.10 -12.76
N GLN A 17 -3.15 2.29 -12.90
CA GLN A 17 -3.27 0.87 -13.22
C GLN A 17 -3.86 0.05 -12.06
N ALA A 18 -3.43 0.32 -10.82
CA ALA A 18 -4.02 -0.32 -9.64
C ALA A 18 -5.50 0.05 -9.45
N ILE A 19 -5.87 1.29 -9.78
CA ILE A 19 -7.24 1.82 -9.72
C ILE A 19 -8.14 1.23 -10.81
N GLN A 20 -7.63 0.53 -11.83
CA GLN A 20 -8.50 -0.29 -12.69
C GLN A 20 -9.25 -1.38 -11.90
N GLY A 21 -8.67 -1.88 -10.80
CA GLY A 21 -9.36 -2.75 -9.84
C GLY A 21 -10.39 -2.02 -8.96
N GLU A 22 -10.37 -0.69 -8.89
CA GLU A 22 -11.39 0.07 -8.13
C GLU A 22 -12.72 0.18 -8.87
N TYR A 23 -12.76 -0.01 -10.20
CA TYR A 23 -14.04 -0.24 -10.89
C TYR A 23 -14.76 -1.46 -10.32
N GLU A 24 -14.02 -2.48 -9.88
CA GLU A 24 -14.59 -3.65 -9.22
C GLU A 24 -15.14 -3.29 -7.83
N ILE A 25 -14.45 -2.43 -7.07
CA ILE A 25 -14.95 -1.92 -5.77
C ILE A 25 -16.22 -1.10 -5.97
N VAL A 26 -16.25 -0.22 -6.96
CA VAL A 26 -17.42 0.61 -7.22
C VAL A 26 -18.59 -0.21 -7.75
N ALA A 27 -18.34 -1.16 -8.66
CA ALA A 27 -19.34 -2.12 -9.10
C ALA A 27 -19.85 -2.99 -7.94
N PHE A 28 -18.95 -3.41 -7.04
CA PHE A 28 -19.31 -4.16 -5.84
C PHE A 28 -20.18 -3.36 -4.87
N LEU A 29 -19.90 -2.06 -4.72
CA LEU A 29 -20.66 -1.15 -3.86
C LEU A 29 -21.93 -0.59 -4.52
N ASP A 30 -22.17 -0.89 -5.81
CA ASP A 30 -23.28 -0.35 -6.62
C ASP A 30 -23.36 1.19 -6.59
N ILE A 31 -22.19 1.85 -6.65
CA ILE A 31 -22.10 3.32 -6.65
C ILE A 31 -21.96 3.81 -8.10
N PRO A 32 -22.84 4.69 -8.61
CA PRO A 32 -22.66 5.25 -9.95
C PRO A 32 -21.43 6.16 -9.98
N ILE A 33 -20.52 5.94 -10.94
CA ILE A 33 -19.36 6.80 -11.18
C ILE A 33 -19.72 7.86 -12.22
N ASP A 34 -19.51 9.13 -11.85
CA ASP A 34 -19.39 10.20 -12.83
C ASP A 34 -17.96 10.19 -13.39
N GLU A 35 -17.79 9.63 -14.59
CA GLU A 35 -16.47 9.52 -15.25
C GLU A 35 -15.77 10.87 -15.43
N SER A 36 -16.51 11.98 -15.49
CA SER A 36 -15.91 13.31 -15.59
C SER A 36 -15.08 13.70 -14.36
N ARG A 37 -15.31 13.03 -13.22
CA ARG A 37 -14.60 13.25 -11.95
C ARG A 37 -13.47 12.26 -11.73
N TRP A 38 -13.28 11.29 -12.63
CA TRP A 38 -12.34 10.18 -12.43
C TRP A 38 -10.91 10.65 -12.18
N ASP A 39 -10.41 11.60 -12.96
CA ASP A 39 -9.06 12.12 -12.79
C ASP A 39 -8.87 12.78 -11.41
N ALA A 40 -9.90 13.47 -10.89
CA ALA A 40 -9.86 14.05 -9.55
C ALA A 40 -9.92 12.99 -8.45
N ILE A 41 -10.68 11.90 -8.65
CA ILE A 41 -10.72 10.76 -7.73
C ILE A 41 -9.32 10.12 -7.64
N VAL A 42 -8.71 9.82 -8.79
CA VAL A 42 -7.35 9.27 -8.87
C VAL A 42 -6.34 10.20 -8.19
N GLU A 43 -6.44 11.51 -8.43
CA GLU A 43 -5.56 12.48 -7.77
C GLU A 43 -5.72 12.43 -6.25
N TYR A 44 -6.95 12.43 -5.73
CA TYR A 44 -7.21 12.47 -4.29
C TYR A 44 -6.83 11.17 -3.58
N CYS A 45 -6.90 10.04 -4.29
CA CYS A 45 -6.41 8.74 -3.81
C CYS A 45 -4.88 8.59 -3.94
N SER A 46 -4.18 9.51 -4.62
CA SER A 46 -2.74 9.42 -4.78
C SER A 46 -2.00 9.65 -3.46
N PHE A 47 -0.88 8.95 -3.29
CA PHE A 47 -0.05 9.07 -2.09
C PHE A 47 0.39 10.52 -1.83
N ASP A 48 0.82 11.23 -2.88
CA ASP A 48 1.32 12.60 -2.76
C ASP A 48 0.21 13.58 -2.33
N TRP A 49 -1.00 13.46 -2.90
CA TRP A 49 -2.13 14.29 -2.50
C TRP A 49 -2.56 13.99 -1.07
N MET A 50 -2.71 12.70 -0.73
CA MET A 50 -3.10 12.27 0.62
C MET A 50 -2.09 12.76 1.66
N LYS A 51 -0.79 12.67 1.35
CA LYS A 51 0.26 13.21 2.22
C LYS A 51 0.09 14.71 2.39
N ALA A 52 0.08 15.48 1.30
CA ALA A 52 -0.09 16.94 1.36
C ALA A 52 -1.36 17.36 2.13
N ASN A 53 -2.40 16.54 2.11
CA ASN A 53 -3.70 16.78 2.76
C ASN A 53 -3.92 15.91 4.01
N ALA A 54 -2.87 15.38 4.65
CA ALA A 54 -2.98 14.35 5.69
C ALA A 54 -3.93 14.72 6.84
N THR A 55 -4.07 16.01 7.18
CA THR A 55 -5.00 16.48 8.21
C THR A 55 -6.47 16.13 7.95
N LYS A 56 -6.84 15.88 6.68
CA LYS A 56 -8.20 15.47 6.28
C LYS A 56 -8.51 14.00 6.54
N SER A 57 -7.48 13.16 6.68
CA SER A 57 -7.62 11.70 6.72
C SER A 57 -7.00 11.06 7.96
N VAL A 58 -6.04 11.72 8.61
CA VAL A 58 -5.39 11.21 9.82
C VAL A 58 -6.28 11.45 11.04
N PRO A 59 -6.44 10.46 11.93
CA PRO A 59 -7.24 10.60 13.15
C PRO A 59 -6.88 11.86 13.95
N LEU A 60 -7.90 12.63 14.32
CA LEU A 60 -7.78 13.91 15.04
C LEU A 60 -6.77 14.89 14.39
N GLY A 61 -6.63 14.88 13.07
CA GLY A 61 -5.72 15.77 12.35
C GLY A 61 -4.23 15.54 12.69
N GLY A 62 -3.89 14.38 13.25
CA GLY A 62 -2.51 14.04 13.62
C GLY A 62 -2.10 14.50 15.02
N ALA A 63 -3.04 14.85 15.91
CA ALA A 63 -2.75 15.26 17.28
C ALA A 63 -1.93 14.25 18.10
N PHE A 64 -1.95 12.97 17.70
CA PHE A 64 -1.20 11.89 18.35
C PHE A 64 0.22 11.67 17.78
N TRP A 65 0.64 12.43 16.77
CA TRP A 65 1.97 12.30 16.17
C TRP A 65 2.82 13.52 16.47
N ASP A 66 4.05 13.29 16.96
CA ASP A 66 5.00 14.35 17.37
C ASP A 66 5.27 15.38 16.26
N ALA A 67 5.21 14.96 14.99
CA ALA A 67 5.41 15.80 13.82
C ALA A 67 4.12 16.02 12.99
N GLY A 68 2.96 15.76 13.60
CA GLY A 68 1.63 16.00 13.01
C GLY A 68 1.20 14.97 11.95
N ALA A 69 0.09 15.26 11.27
CA ALA A 69 -0.52 14.33 10.32
C ALA A 69 0.40 13.86 9.18
N GLN A 70 1.36 14.70 8.78
CA GLN A 70 2.26 14.44 7.66
C GLN A 70 3.18 13.22 7.88
N VAL A 71 3.47 12.87 9.13
CA VAL A 71 4.34 11.71 9.43
C VAL A 71 3.59 10.39 9.50
N PHE A 72 2.26 10.42 9.64
CA PHE A 72 1.44 9.21 9.52
C PHE A 72 1.60 8.60 8.11
N ILE A 73 1.52 9.44 7.09
CA ILE A 73 1.68 9.06 5.68
C ILE A 73 3.18 9.09 5.34
N HIS A 74 3.92 8.08 5.82
CA HIS A 74 5.38 8.07 5.77
C HIS A 74 5.96 7.83 4.36
N LYS A 75 5.78 6.62 3.79
CA LYS A 75 6.27 6.25 2.44
C LYS A 75 5.29 5.31 1.75
N GLY A 76 4.82 5.69 0.56
CA GLY A 76 3.91 4.91 -0.29
C GLY A 76 4.66 3.99 -1.25
N VAL A 77 5.52 3.12 -0.70
CA VAL A 77 6.26 2.14 -1.50
C VAL A 77 6.15 0.77 -0.85
N ASN A 78 5.95 -0.26 -1.67
CA ASN A 78 5.88 -1.65 -1.23
C ASN A 78 7.28 -2.24 -1.03
N GLY A 79 7.39 -3.28 -0.20
CA GLY A 79 8.63 -4.03 -0.03
C GLY A 79 9.74 -3.31 0.74
N ARG A 80 9.43 -2.23 1.50
CA ARG A 80 10.43 -1.51 2.32
C ARG A 80 11.21 -2.39 3.29
N TRP A 81 10.58 -3.47 3.78
CA TRP A 81 11.20 -4.43 4.67
C TRP A 81 12.41 -5.13 4.03
N LYS A 82 12.46 -5.28 2.70
CA LYS A 82 13.55 -5.96 1.99
C LYS A 82 14.91 -5.26 2.14
N GLU A 83 14.90 -3.96 2.39
CA GLU A 83 16.12 -3.17 2.65
C GLU A 83 16.44 -3.08 4.14
N THR A 84 15.56 -3.56 5.02
CA THR A 84 15.68 -3.44 6.47
C THR A 84 16.02 -4.77 7.13
N LEU A 85 15.37 -5.85 6.70
CA LEU A 85 15.58 -7.20 7.22
C LEU A 85 16.74 -7.87 6.49
N THR A 86 17.57 -8.56 7.25
CA THR A 86 18.58 -9.49 6.74
C THR A 86 17.92 -10.73 6.13
N ALA A 87 18.71 -11.50 5.39
CA ALA A 87 18.25 -12.77 4.83
C ALA A 87 17.83 -13.75 5.94
N ASP A 88 18.58 -13.78 7.05
CA ASP A 88 18.31 -14.68 8.18
C ASP A 88 17.01 -14.30 8.90
N GLU A 89 16.78 -13.00 9.16
CA GLU A 89 15.52 -12.51 9.75
C GLU A 89 14.32 -12.79 8.84
N SER A 90 14.49 -12.67 7.52
CA SER A 90 13.43 -12.97 6.55
C SER A 90 13.11 -14.46 6.56
N ALA A 91 14.13 -15.33 6.59
CA ALA A 91 13.94 -16.78 6.64
C ALA A 91 13.28 -17.24 7.94
N GLU A 92 13.63 -16.63 9.08
CA GLU A 92 12.98 -16.91 10.37
C GLU A 92 11.50 -16.52 10.34
N TYR A 93 11.18 -15.35 9.78
CA TYR A 93 9.80 -14.90 9.59
C TYR A 93 9.00 -15.86 8.70
N GLU A 94 9.55 -16.26 7.55
CA GLU A 94 8.88 -17.16 6.61
C GLU A 94 8.60 -18.54 7.24
N ALA A 95 9.59 -19.10 7.95
CA ALA A 95 9.42 -20.36 8.68
C ALA A 95 8.35 -20.26 9.78
N ARG A 96 8.31 -19.15 10.51
CA ARG A 96 7.25 -18.89 11.51
C ARG A 96 5.89 -18.76 10.84
N ALA A 97 5.77 -18.04 9.73
CA ALA A 97 4.51 -17.86 9.03
C ALA A 97 3.93 -19.21 8.57
N GLU A 98 4.74 -20.10 8.01
CA GLU A 98 4.31 -21.45 7.64
C GLU A 98 3.90 -22.29 8.86
N GLN A 99 4.63 -22.18 9.98
CA GLN A 99 4.30 -22.91 11.21
C GLN A 99 2.95 -22.51 11.79
N GLU A 100 2.64 -21.21 11.82
CA GLU A 100 1.42 -20.69 12.46
C GLU A 100 0.20 -20.71 11.54
N LEU A 101 0.39 -20.52 10.23
CA LEU A 101 -0.69 -20.32 9.27
C LEU A 101 -0.89 -21.49 8.30
N GLY A 102 0.09 -22.38 8.19
CA GLY A 102 0.18 -23.35 7.12
C GLY A 102 0.63 -22.73 5.79
N ALA A 103 1.10 -23.57 4.88
CA ALA A 103 1.73 -23.14 3.62
C ALA A 103 0.82 -22.29 2.72
N GLU A 104 -0.47 -22.64 2.64
CA GLU A 104 -1.42 -21.97 1.77
C GLU A 104 -1.69 -20.51 2.19
N CYS A 105 -2.03 -20.32 3.47
CA CYS A 105 -2.28 -18.99 4.03
C CYS A 105 -1.01 -18.15 4.08
N ALA A 106 0.13 -18.75 4.46
CA ALA A 106 1.43 -18.07 4.45
C ALA A 106 1.77 -17.54 3.05
N ARG A 107 1.58 -18.35 2.00
CA ARG A 107 1.76 -17.93 0.61
C ARG A 107 0.82 -16.78 0.25
N TRP A 108 -0.48 -16.91 0.52
CA TRP A 108 -1.46 -15.87 0.18
C TRP A 108 -1.14 -14.52 0.85
N ILE A 109 -0.75 -14.50 2.12
CA ILE A 109 -0.36 -13.26 2.81
C ILE A 109 0.92 -12.66 2.21
N ALA A 110 1.89 -13.49 1.83
CA ALA A 110 3.16 -13.02 1.28
C ALA A 110 3.04 -12.47 -0.15
N THR A 111 2.20 -13.07 -0.98
CA THR A 111 2.12 -12.75 -2.43
C THR A 111 0.83 -12.05 -2.85
N GLY A 112 -0.24 -12.17 -2.08
CA GLY A 112 -1.59 -11.76 -2.47
C GLY A 112 -2.25 -12.68 -3.50
N GLU A 113 -1.60 -13.77 -3.90
CA GLU A 113 -2.13 -14.70 -4.90
C GLU A 113 -3.11 -15.67 -4.24
N PRO A 114 -4.32 -15.87 -4.81
CA PRO A 114 -5.28 -16.81 -4.25
C PRO A 114 -4.69 -18.22 -4.16
N PRO A 115 -5.18 -19.04 -3.22
CA PRO A 115 -4.85 -20.44 -3.20
C PRO A 115 -5.22 -21.13 -4.51
N ALA A 116 -4.38 -22.10 -4.89
CA ALA A 116 -4.55 -22.87 -6.12
C ALA A 116 -5.69 -23.89 -6.00
#